data_AF-K0IYW6-F1
#
_entry.id   AF-K0IYW6-F1
#
_cell.length_a   1.000
_cell.length_b   1.000
_cell.length_c   1.000
_cell.angle_alpha   90.00
_cell.angle_beta   90.00
_cell.angle_gamma   90.00
#
_symmetry.space_group_name_H-M   'P 1'
#
loop_
_entity.id
_entity.type
_entity.pdbx_description
1 polymer ?
#
loop_
_entity_poly.entity_id
_entity_poly.type
_entity_poly.pdbx_seq_one_letter_code
_entity_poly.pdbx_strand_id
1 'polypeptide(L)'
;MMEQILSRPNLLKAIKRVEKNKGSHGIDQMPTTDLRVYVMENWHTMREQLLSGTYQPQPVRRVEIPKPNGGVRKLGIPTVTDRLIQQAIAQQLTLVFDPTFSEFSYGFRPNRRAHTAVKQARAYIEEGYRWVVDMDLEKFFDKVHHDRLMARLATRIKDKVLLHLIRQFLQAGVMENGLVSPMTEGTPQGGPLSPLLSNIVLDELDKELEKRGHKFVRYADDFHIYVKSSRAGERVMESITTFIEKKLRLKVNREKSAVDRPWKRKLLGFSFTWNKKQPKIRLAEETIKRFKARIRQLTSRK
;
A
#
# COMPACT_ATOMS: atom_id res chain seq x y z
N MET A 1 -22.75 -9.10 0.64
CA MET A 1 -21.54 -8.68 -0.11
C MET A 1 -20.69 -9.89 -0.49
N MET A 2 -20.59 -10.89 0.38
CA MET A 2 -19.87 -12.13 0.12
C MET A 2 -20.30 -12.83 -1.17
N GLU A 3 -21.60 -12.89 -1.48
CA GLU A 3 -22.08 -13.49 -2.74
C GLU A 3 -21.52 -12.80 -4.00
N GLN A 4 -21.38 -11.47 -3.98
CA GLN A 4 -20.78 -10.72 -5.10
C GLN A 4 -19.29 -11.01 -5.23
N ILE A 5 -18.59 -11.15 -4.10
CA ILE A 5 -17.17 -11.55 -4.04
C ILE A 5 -16.98 -12.94 -4.66
N LEU A 6 -17.86 -13.88 -4.31
CA LEU A 6 -17.82 -15.27 -4.77
C LEU A 6 -18.54 -15.49 -6.12
N SER A 7 -18.99 -14.42 -6.78
CA SER A 7 -19.61 -14.53 -8.09
C SER A 7 -18.59 -15.00 -9.13
N ARG A 8 -19.02 -15.88 -10.03
CA ARG A 8 -18.17 -16.43 -11.10
C ARG A 8 -17.46 -15.34 -11.91
N PRO A 9 -18.10 -14.23 -12.33
CA PRO A 9 -17.42 -13.17 -13.06
C PRO A 9 -16.29 -12.49 -12.25
N ASN A 10 -16.49 -12.30 -10.94
CA ASN A 10 -15.48 -11.70 -10.06
C ASN A 10 -14.29 -12.66 -9.86
N LEU A 11 -14.57 -13.93 -9.56
CA LEU A 11 -13.53 -14.95 -9.37
C LEU A 11 -12.70 -15.17 -10.63
N LEU A 12 -13.31 -15.20 -11.81
CA LEU A 12 -12.57 -15.32 -13.07
C LEU A 12 -11.62 -14.14 -13.29
N LYS A 13 -12.02 -12.92 -12.92
CA LYS A 13 -11.12 -11.75 -12.96
C LYS A 13 -9.99 -11.89 -11.94
N ALA A 14 -10.29 -12.39 -10.74
CA ALA A 14 -9.30 -12.62 -9.69
C ALA A 14 -8.27 -13.69 -10.08
N ILE A 15 -8.71 -14.84 -10.62
CA ILE A 15 -7.82 -15.91 -11.14
C ILE A 15 -6.87 -15.34 -12.18
N LYS A 16 -7.40 -14.68 -13.22
CA LYS A 16 -6.57 -14.07 -14.29
C LYS A 16 -5.53 -13.09 -13.73
N ARG A 17 -5.89 -12.34 -12.69
CA ARG A 17 -4.99 -11.37 -12.04
C ARG A 17 -3.88 -12.07 -11.26
N VAL A 18 -4.19 -13.12 -10.49
CA VAL A 18 -3.20 -13.91 -9.74
C VAL A 18 -2.23 -14.61 -10.69
N GLU A 19 -2.74 -15.23 -11.76
CA GLU A 19 -1.92 -15.87 -12.81
C GLU A 19 -0.99 -14.87 -13.50
N LYS A 20 -1.51 -13.71 -13.89
CA LYS A 20 -0.72 -12.65 -14.56
C LYS A 20 0.43 -12.14 -13.69
N ASN A 21 0.26 -12.11 -12.37
CA ASN A 21 1.29 -11.61 -11.46
C ASN A 21 2.49 -12.57 -11.32
N LYS A 22 2.36 -13.85 -11.72
CA LYS A 22 3.43 -14.88 -11.67
C LYS A 22 4.17 -14.93 -10.32
N GLY A 23 3.45 -14.67 -9.23
CA GLY A 23 4.05 -14.61 -7.89
C GLY A 23 4.48 -15.99 -7.41
N SER A 24 5.58 -16.05 -6.65
CA SER A 24 6.06 -17.28 -5.99
C SER A 24 4.98 -17.91 -5.09
N HIS A 25 5.12 -19.20 -4.77
CA HIS A 25 4.15 -19.95 -3.96
C HIS A 25 4.11 -19.49 -2.49
N GLY A 26 3.02 -19.84 -1.81
CA GLY A 26 2.87 -19.67 -0.36
C GLY A 26 3.56 -20.80 0.42
N ILE A 27 3.07 -21.08 1.63
CA ILE A 27 3.61 -22.14 2.50
C ILE A 27 3.27 -23.55 2.00
N ASP A 28 2.18 -23.67 1.24
CA ASP A 28 1.65 -24.89 0.61
C ASP A 28 2.43 -25.29 -0.65
N GLN A 29 3.37 -24.45 -1.09
CA GLN A 29 4.20 -24.65 -2.28
C GLN A 29 3.43 -24.76 -3.62
N MET A 30 2.11 -24.57 -3.62
CA MET A 30 1.30 -24.59 -4.83
C MET A 30 1.71 -23.45 -5.78
N PRO A 31 2.07 -23.72 -7.04
CA PRO A 31 2.36 -22.69 -8.03
C PRO A 31 1.08 -22.06 -8.59
N THR A 32 1.21 -20.90 -9.25
CA THR A 32 0.05 -20.22 -9.86
C THR A 32 -0.58 -20.99 -11.03
N THR A 33 0.17 -21.90 -11.65
CA THR A 33 -0.30 -22.75 -12.76
C THR A 33 -1.40 -23.73 -12.34
N ASP A 34 -1.37 -24.15 -11.08
CA ASP A 34 -2.23 -25.23 -10.58
C ASP A 34 -3.51 -24.67 -9.95
N LEU A 35 -3.59 -23.34 -9.80
CA LEU A 35 -4.71 -22.62 -9.19
C LEU A 35 -6.06 -23.02 -9.79
N ARG A 36 -6.14 -23.15 -11.12
CA ARG A 36 -7.41 -23.47 -11.80
C ARG A 36 -7.89 -24.87 -11.45
N VAL A 37 -6.99 -25.85 -11.50
CA VAL A 37 -7.29 -27.25 -11.20
C VAL A 37 -7.72 -27.35 -9.75
N TYR A 38 -6.93 -26.78 -8.83
CA TYR A 38 -7.24 -26.77 -7.41
C TYR A 38 -8.62 -26.14 -7.12
N VAL A 39 -8.93 -25.00 -7.73
CA VAL A 39 -10.25 -24.37 -7.55
C VAL A 39 -11.37 -25.26 -8.10
N MET A 40 -11.21 -25.88 -9.27
CA MET A 40 -12.26 -26.75 -9.83
C MET A 40 -12.57 -27.94 -8.92
N GLU A 41 -11.55 -28.56 -8.33
CA GLU A 41 -11.69 -29.72 -7.45
C GLU A 41 -12.25 -29.35 -6.07
N ASN A 42 -11.92 -28.17 -5.55
CA ASN A 42 -12.21 -27.78 -4.16
C ASN A 42 -13.30 -26.69 -4.02
N TRP A 43 -13.88 -26.20 -5.13
CA TRP A 43 -14.73 -25.01 -5.13
C TRP A 43 -15.94 -25.12 -4.19
N HIS A 44 -16.63 -26.27 -4.20
CA HIS A 44 -17.84 -26.46 -3.39
C HIS A 44 -17.55 -26.28 -1.89
N THR A 45 -16.53 -26.99 -1.40
CA THR A 45 -16.07 -26.90 0.00
C THR A 45 -15.58 -25.50 0.33
N MET A 46 -14.74 -24.91 -0.53
CA MET A 46 -14.23 -23.55 -0.30
C MET A 46 -15.36 -22.52 -0.21
N ARG A 47 -16.33 -22.60 -1.13
CA ARG A 47 -17.48 -21.67 -1.15
C ARG A 47 -18.32 -21.81 0.12
N GLU A 48 -18.61 -23.03 0.55
CA GLU A 48 -19.35 -23.28 1.78
C GLU A 48 -18.63 -22.73 3.01
N GLN A 49 -17.32 -22.95 3.11
CA GLN A 49 -16.50 -22.44 4.21
C GLN A 49 -16.46 -20.90 4.23
N LEU A 50 -16.36 -20.27 3.06
CA LEU A 50 -16.33 -18.82 2.93
C LEU A 50 -17.67 -18.17 3.26
N LEU A 51 -18.80 -18.82 2.90
CA LEU A 51 -20.15 -18.32 3.20
C LEU A 51 -20.54 -18.55 4.67
N SER A 52 -20.15 -19.70 5.25
CA SER A 52 -20.40 -20.03 6.67
C SER A 52 -19.44 -19.33 7.63
N GLY A 53 -18.36 -18.74 7.13
CA GLY A 53 -17.33 -18.07 7.93
C GLY A 53 -16.37 -19.03 8.64
N THR A 54 -16.31 -20.29 8.23
CA THR A 54 -15.43 -21.32 8.78
C THR A 54 -14.08 -21.43 8.04
N TYR A 55 -13.92 -20.74 6.91
CA TYR A 55 -12.66 -20.69 6.17
C TYR A 55 -11.53 -20.09 7.02
N GLN A 56 -10.42 -20.81 7.14
CA GLN A 56 -9.21 -20.37 7.83
C GLN A 56 -8.09 -20.09 6.83
N PRO A 57 -7.68 -18.83 6.65
CA PRO A 57 -6.52 -18.48 5.85
C PRO A 57 -5.24 -19.12 6.36
N GLN A 58 -4.33 -19.45 5.45
CA GLN A 58 -3.03 -20.01 5.82
C GLN A 58 -2.04 -18.91 6.24
N PRO A 59 -1.09 -19.22 7.14
CA PRO A 59 0.02 -18.33 7.45
C PRO A 59 0.79 -17.89 6.20
N VAL A 60 1.22 -16.64 6.17
CA VAL A 60 2.00 -16.14 5.02
C VAL A 60 3.45 -16.62 5.11
N ARG A 61 4.04 -16.99 3.98
CA ARG A 61 5.45 -17.39 3.92
C ARG A 61 6.36 -16.18 3.98
N ARG A 62 7.32 -16.15 4.91
CA ARG A 62 8.32 -15.08 5.01
C ARG A 62 9.32 -15.17 3.86
N VAL A 63 9.56 -14.03 3.20
CA VAL A 63 10.65 -13.87 2.20
C VAL A 63 11.35 -12.54 2.44
N GLU A 64 12.68 -12.55 2.46
CA GLU A 64 13.48 -11.33 2.55
C GLU A 64 13.92 -10.87 1.16
N ILE A 65 13.66 -9.60 0.84
CA ILE A 65 14.10 -8.97 -0.41
C ILE A 65 15.00 -7.78 -0.09
N PRO A 66 16.17 -7.64 -0.73
CA PRO A 66 17.04 -6.49 -0.51
C PRO A 66 16.35 -5.18 -0.90
N LYS A 67 16.47 -4.15 -0.04
CA LYS A 67 15.99 -2.80 -0.35
C LYS A 67 17.01 -2.06 -1.23
N PRO A 68 16.57 -1.14 -2.12
CA PRO A 68 17.47 -0.36 -2.96
C PRO A 68 18.49 0.51 -2.20
N ASN A 69 18.18 0.90 -0.95
CA ASN A 69 19.01 1.80 -0.13
C ASN A 69 19.71 1.06 1.02
N GLY A 70 19.82 -0.28 0.96
CA GLY A 70 20.34 -1.11 2.04
C GLY A 70 19.26 -1.62 3.00
N GLY A 71 19.58 -2.73 3.68
CA GLY A 71 18.66 -3.49 4.53
C GLY A 71 17.73 -4.43 3.76
N VAL A 72 16.89 -5.15 4.50
CA VAL A 72 15.95 -6.15 3.97
C VAL A 72 14.49 -5.70 4.12
N ARG A 73 13.66 -6.08 3.15
CA ARG A 73 12.20 -5.99 3.18
C ARG A 73 11.65 -7.38 3.43
N LYS A 74 11.01 -7.56 4.57
CA LYS A 74 10.29 -8.78 4.91
C LYS A 74 8.93 -8.77 4.21
N LEU A 75 8.75 -9.63 3.22
CA LEU A 75 7.46 -9.90 2.58
C LEU A 75 6.76 -11.09 3.26
N GLY A 76 5.44 -11.09 3.21
CA GLY A 76 4.59 -12.22 3.54
C GLY A 76 3.84 -12.64 2.30
N ILE A 77 4.16 -13.81 1.76
CA ILE A 77 3.55 -14.36 0.55
C ILE A 77 2.43 -15.32 0.97
N PRO A 78 1.14 -14.97 0.75
CA PRO A 78 0.04 -15.89 1.01
C PRO A 78 0.05 -17.06 0.01
N THR A 79 -0.69 -18.13 0.32
CA THR A 79 -0.97 -19.21 -0.63
C THR A 79 -1.65 -18.66 -1.88
N VAL A 80 -1.58 -19.39 -2.99
CA VAL A 80 -2.22 -18.93 -4.23
C VAL A 80 -3.74 -18.83 -4.04
N THR A 81 -4.31 -19.75 -3.27
CA THR A 81 -5.72 -19.77 -2.87
C THR A 81 -6.09 -18.54 -2.04
N ASP A 82 -5.31 -18.19 -1.02
CA ASP A 82 -5.52 -16.98 -0.23
C ASP A 82 -5.39 -15.72 -1.09
N ARG A 83 -4.43 -15.68 -2.03
CA ARG A 83 -4.29 -14.57 -2.98
C ARG A 83 -5.50 -14.43 -3.88
N LEU A 84 -6.09 -15.53 -4.34
CA LEU A 84 -7.33 -15.51 -5.12
C LEU A 84 -8.47 -14.87 -4.31
N ILE A 85 -8.68 -15.34 -3.08
CA ILE A 85 -9.75 -14.84 -2.20
C ILE A 85 -9.53 -13.36 -1.87
N GLN A 86 -8.32 -12.99 -1.44
CA GLN A 86 -7.95 -11.59 -1.18
C GLN A 86 -8.14 -10.69 -2.41
N GLN A 87 -7.81 -11.19 -3.60
CA GLN A 87 -7.98 -10.45 -4.85
C GLN A 87 -9.45 -10.27 -5.21
N ALA A 88 -10.29 -11.28 -4.97
CA ALA A 88 -11.74 -11.20 -5.16
C ALA A 88 -12.40 -10.21 -4.18
N ILE A 89 -11.97 -10.22 -2.91
CA ILE A 89 -12.38 -9.23 -1.90
C ILE A 89 -11.96 -7.83 -2.33
N ALA A 90 -10.69 -7.64 -2.70
CA ALA A 90 -10.15 -6.34 -3.10
C ALA A 90 -10.90 -5.73 -4.28
N GLN A 91 -11.32 -6.54 -5.26
CA GLN A 91 -12.12 -6.07 -6.40
C GLN A 91 -13.44 -5.44 -5.96
N GLN A 92 -14.17 -6.08 -5.04
CA GLN A 92 -15.46 -5.57 -4.55
C GLN A 92 -15.28 -4.41 -3.59
N LEU A 93 -14.31 -4.49 -2.67
CA LEU A 93 -14.05 -3.38 -1.73
C LEU A 93 -13.57 -2.12 -2.45
N THR A 94 -12.82 -2.25 -3.56
CA THR A 94 -12.39 -1.10 -4.36
C THR A 94 -13.59 -0.30 -4.85
N LEU A 95 -14.67 -0.96 -5.29
CA LEU A 95 -15.89 -0.27 -5.74
C LEU A 95 -16.56 0.54 -4.61
N VAL A 96 -16.42 0.09 -3.36
CA VAL A 96 -17.04 0.72 -2.19
C VAL A 96 -16.19 1.88 -1.64
N PHE A 97 -14.87 1.73 -1.61
CA PHE A 97 -13.96 2.66 -0.94
C PHE A 97 -13.25 3.62 -1.90
N ASP A 98 -12.86 3.18 -3.10
CA ASP A 98 -12.06 4.02 -4.00
C ASP A 98 -12.73 5.36 -4.38
N PRO A 99 -14.06 5.43 -4.61
CA PRO A 99 -14.74 6.69 -4.89
C PRO A 99 -14.71 7.71 -3.75
N THR A 100 -14.32 7.28 -2.55
CA THR A 100 -14.39 8.06 -1.30
C THR A 100 -13.03 8.65 -0.93
N PHE A 101 -11.97 8.04 -1.45
CA PHE A 101 -10.60 8.46 -1.21
C PHE A 101 -10.31 9.80 -1.84
N SER A 102 -9.47 10.58 -1.17
CA SER A 102 -9.00 11.89 -1.65
C SER A 102 -8.49 11.84 -3.09
N GLU A 103 -8.79 12.88 -3.87
CA GLU A 103 -8.25 13.04 -5.23
C GLU A 103 -6.71 13.13 -5.26
N PHE A 104 -6.10 13.50 -4.14
CA PHE A 104 -4.66 13.63 -3.97
C PHE A 104 -3.99 12.36 -3.44
N SER A 105 -4.76 11.28 -3.28
CA SER A 105 -4.26 9.92 -3.05
C SER A 105 -4.15 9.17 -4.37
N TYR A 106 -2.95 8.73 -4.73
CA TYR A 106 -2.66 8.12 -6.05
C TYR A 106 -2.22 6.65 -5.96
N GLY A 107 -1.66 6.23 -4.82
CA GLY A 107 -1.03 4.92 -4.67
C GLY A 107 -2.03 3.78 -4.72
N PHE A 108 -1.77 2.75 -5.53
CA PHE A 108 -2.57 1.52 -5.61
C PHE A 108 -4.05 1.70 -5.96
N ARG A 109 -4.41 2.81 -6.61
CA ARG A 109 -5.78 3.10 -7.04
C ARG A 109 -5.98 2.88 -8.53
N PRO A 110 -7.16 2.41 -8.97
CA PRO A 110 -7.49 2.29 -10.39
C PRO A 110 -7.30 3.63 -11.11
N ASN A 111 -6.73 3.60 -12.31
CA ASN A 111 -6.54 4.77 -13.18
C ASN A 111 -5.70 5.92 -12.58
N ARG A 112 -5.05 5.75 -11.42
CA ARG A 112 -4.09 6.69 -10.84
C ARG A 112 -2.68 6.13 -10.94
N ARG A 113 -1.70 6.99 -11.19
CA ARG A 113 -0.29 6.59 -11.41
C ARG A 113 0.67 7.58 -10.77
N ALA A 114 1.90 7.13 -10.48
CA ALA A 114 2.93 7.98 -9.90
C ALA A 114 3.15 9.29 -10.68
N HIS A 115 3.06 9.24 -12.02
CA HIS A 115 3.25 10.42 -12.87
C HIS A 115 2.20 11.52 -12.63
N THR A 116 0.95 11.17 -12.30
CA THR A 116 -0.08 12.19 -12.01
C THR A 116 0.19 12.87 -10.67
N ALA A 117 0.67 12.12 -9.67
CA ALA A 117 1.10 12.67 -8.39
C ALA A 117 2.25 13.68 -8.56
N VAL A 118 3.27 13.32 -9.35
CA VAL A 118 4.43 14.20 -9.61
C VAL A 118 4.03 15.45 -10.40
N LYS A 119 3.09 15.35 -11.35
CA LYS A 119 2.54 16.51 -12.07
C LYS A 119 1.78 17.45 -11.13
N GLN A 120 0.96 16.91 -10.23
CA GLN A 120 0.23 17.71 -9.24
C GLN A 120 1.19 18.42 -8.27
N ALA A 121 2.21 17.71 -7.79
CA ALA A 121 3.28 18.28 -6.99
C ALA A 121 3.97 19.46 -7.71
N ARG A 122 4.30 19.31 -9.00
CA ARG A 122 4.87 20.39 -9.81
C ARG A 122 3.96 21.61 -9.85
N ALA A 123 2.65 21.42 -10.05
CA ALA A 123 1.68 22.50 -10.10
C ALA A 123 1.64 23.31 -8.80
N TYR A 124 1.65 22.66 -7.63
CA TYR A 124 1.73 23.37 -6.35
C TYR A 124 3.01 24.19 -6.19
N ILE A 125 4.14 23.67 -6.67
CA ILE A 125 5.42 24.41 -6.63
C ILE A 125 5.34 25.65 -7.54
N GLU A 126 4.72 25.51 -8.71
CA GLU A 126 4.48 26.59 -9.68
C GLU A 126 3.53 27.67 -9.14
N GLU A 127 2.51 27.28 -8.37
CA GLU A 127 1.60 28.18 -7.62
C GLU A 127 2.26 28.90 -6.43
N GLY A 128 3.54 28.62 -6.14
CA GLY A 128 4.30 29.30 -5.09
C GLY A 128 4.42 28.54 -3.76
N TYR A 129 3.95 27.30 -3.66
CA TYR A 129 4.17 26.44 -2.49
C TYR A 129 5.56 25.78 -2.56
N ARG A 130 6.60 26.59 -2.36
CA ARG A 130 8.00 26.23 -2.65
C ARG A 130 8.78 25.66 -1.46
N TRP A 131 8.07 25.13 -0.49
CA TRP A 131 8.57 24.32 0.62
C TRP A 131 7.74 23.05 0.68
N VAL A 132 8.39 21.92 0.97
CA VAL A 132 7.72 20.62 1.13
C VAL A 132 8.00 20.07 2.51
N VAL A 133 6.95 19.58 3.15
CA VAL A 133 7.00 18.70 4.31
C VAL A 133 6.94 17.29 3.76
N ASP A 134 8.09 16.63 3.73
CA ASP A 134 8.25 15.25 3.30
C ASP A 134 8.18 14.35 4.53
N MET A 135 7.19 13.47 4.60
CA MET A 135 6.96 12.62 5.77
C MET A 135 6.98 11.14 5.38
N ASP A 136 7.71 10.34 6.16
CA ASP A 136 7.84 8.89 6.00
C ASP A 136 7.28 8.20 7.25
N LEU A 137 6.55 7.10 7.06
CA LEU A 137 5.99 6.31 8.16
C LEU A 137 6.92 5.12 8.48
N GLU A 138 7.25 4.94 9.76
CA GLU A 138 8.12 3.84 10.18
C GLU A 138 7.40 2.51 10.07
N LYS A 139 7.91 1.61 9.21
CA LYS A 139 7.40 0.25 9.03
C LYS A 139 5.87 0.20 8.95
N PHE A 140 5.28 1.10 8.17
CA PHE A 140 3.83 1.34 8.15
C PHE A 140 3.00 0.05 8.07
N PHE A 141 3.30 -0.82 7.09
CA PHE A 141 2.60 -2.09 6.92
C PHE A 141 2.72 -3.03 8.12
N ASP A 142 3.78 -2.94 8.92
CA ASP A 142 3.99 -3.79 10.09
C ASP A 142 3.31 -3.21 11.35
N LYS A 143 2.83 -1.95 11.29
CA LYS A 143 2.29 -1.19 12.44
C LYS A 143 0.80 -0.85 12.33
N VAL A 144 0.10 -1.37 11.32
CA VAL A 144 -1.35 -1.14 11.16
C VAL A 144 -2.13 -1.81 12.29
N HIS A 145 -2.83 -1.02 13.11
CA HIS A 145 -3.63 -1.54 14.20
C HIS A 145 -4.92 -2.22 13.70
N HIS A 146 -5.08 -3.52 13.95
CA HIS A 146 -6.18 -4.33 13.39
C HIS A 146 -7.56 -3.83 13.79
N ASP A 147 -7.85 -3.62 15.08
CA ASP A 147 -9.19 -3.22 15.51
C ASP A 147 -9.65 -1.90 14.91
N ARG A 148 -8.72 -0.97 14.73
CA ARG A 148 -8.99 0.31 14.10
C ARG A 148 -9.31 0.16 12.63
N LEU A 149 -8.48 -0.58 11.89
CA LEU A 149 -8.74 -0.89 10.49
C LEU A 149 -10.10 -1.58 10.34
N MET A 150 -10.41 -2.55 11.20
CA MET A 150 -11.69 -3.26 11.19
C MET A 150 -12.87 -2.34 11.52
N ALA A 151 -12.72 -1.41 12.47
CA ALA A 151 -13.73 -0.41 12.77
C ALA A 151 -13.99 0.52 11.56
N ARG A 152 -12.94 0.94 10.85
CA ARG A 152 -13.06 1.74 9.62
C ARG A 152 -13.76 0.96 8.52
N LEU A 153 -13.42 -0.31 8.31
CA LEU A 153 -14.10 -1.17 7.35
C LEU A 153 -15.60 -1.31 7.67
N ALA A 154 -15.96 -1.50 8.94
CA ALA A 154 -17.34 -1.67 9.40
C ALA A 154 -18.24 -0.42 9.22
N THR A 155 -17.64 0.76 8.99
CA THR A 155 -18.41 1.97 8.66
C THR A 155 -19.19 1.80 7.36
N ARG A 156 -18.61 1.11 6.36
CA ARG A 156 -19.19 0.92 5.01
C ARG A 156 -19.56 -0.52 4.70
N ILE A 157 -18.95 -1.51 5.36
CA ILE A 157 -19.24 -2.92 5.17
C ILE A 157 -20.15 -3.40 6.31
N LYS A 158 -21.34 -3.89 5.99
CA LYS A 158 -22.28 -4.48 6.97
C LYS A 158 -22.22 -6.01 7.03
N ASP A 159 -21.58 -6.63 6.04
CA ASP A 159 -21.41 -8.07 5.93
C ASP A 159 -20.43 -8.59 7.01
N LYS A 160 -20.96 -9.20 8.07
CA LYS A 160 -20.19 -9.65 9.24
C LYS A 160 -19.24 -10.80 8.89
N VAL A 161 -19.64 -11.69 7.98
CA VAL A 161 -18.81 -12.82 7.53
C VAL A 161 -17.58 -12.29 6.80
N LEU A 162 -17.76 -11.29 5.93
CA LEU A 162 -16.64 -10.63 5.27
C LEU A 162 -15.69 -9.93 6.23
N LEU A 163 -16.23 -9.18 7.21
CA LEU A 163 -15.40 -8.54 8.24
C LEU A 163 -14.60 -9.57 9.04
N HIS A 164 -15.24 -10.70 9.41
CA HIS A 164 -14.56 -11.79 10.08
C HIS A 164 -13.41 -12.35 9.22
N LEU A 165 -13.66 -12.64 7.95
CA LEU A 165 -12.65 -13.17 7.03
C LEU A 165 -11.46 -12.21 6.82
N ILE A 166 -11.71 -10.90 6.68
CA ILE A 166 -10.62 -9.91 6.57
C ILE A 166 -9.77 -9.89 7.85
N ARG A 167 -10.40 -9.97 9.02
CA ARG A 167 -9.67 -10.08 10.29
C ARG A 167 -8.82 -11.36 10.36
N GLN A 168 -9.36 -12.49 9.91
CA GLN A 168 -8.59 -13.74 9.82
C GLN A 168 -7.36 -13.59 8.91
N PHE A 169 -7.48 -12.93 7.76
CA PHE A 169 -6.31 -12.66 6.89
C PHE A 169 -5.25 -11.79 7.56
N LEU A 170 -5.65 -10.83 8.41
CA LEU A 170 -4.72 -9.98 9.16
C LEU A 170 -4.01 -10.76 10.28
N GLN A 171 -4.65 -11.81 10.82
CA GLN A 171 -4.21 -12.58 11.98
C GLN A 171 -3.60 -13.94 11.65
N ALA A 172 -3.66 -14.38 10.38
CA ALA A 172 -3.20 -15.69 9.90
C ALA A 172 -1.74 -16.03 10.26
N GLY A 173 -0.95 -15.04 10.69
CA GLY A 173 0.41 -15.24 11.15
C GLY A 173 1.40 -15.36 10.01
N VAL A 174 2.67 -15.55 10.37
CA VAL A 174 3.77 -15.66 9.43
C VAL A 174 4.54 -16.94 9.72
N MET A 175 4.80 -17.74 8.69
CA MET A 175 5.67 -18.91 8.75
C MET A 175 7.10 -18.53 8.36
N GLU A 176 8.04 -18.76 9.27
CA GLU A 176 9.48 -18.55 9.10
C GLU A 176 10.21 -19.74 9.74
N ASN A 177 11.06 -20.43 8.97
CA ASN A 177 11.82 -21.61 9.43
C ASN A 177 10.97 -22.72 10.09
N GLY A 178 9.77 -22.96 9.56
CA GLY A 178 8.84 -23.98 10.07
C GLY A 178 8.04 -23.58 11.31
N LEU A 179 8.27 -22.39 11.87
CA LEU A 179 7.53 -21.86 13.01
C LEU A 179 6.52 -20.80 12.56
N VAL A 180 5.29 -20.90 13.07
CA VAL A 180 4.25 -19.90 12.84
C VAL A 180 4.27 -18.89 13.99
N SER A 181 4.54 -17.64 13.66
CA SER A 181 4.44 -16.53 14.62
C SER A 181 3.09 -15.81 14.45
N PRO A 182 2.36 -15.55 15.55
CA PRO A 182 1.11 -14.80 15.48
C PRO A 182 1.36 -13.35 15.04
N MET A 183 0.37 -12.75 14.37
CA MET A 183 0.42 -11.36 13.92
C MET A 183 -0.60 -10.54 14.70
N THR A 184 -0.13 -9.72 15.64
CA THR A 184 -0.97 -8.87 16.51
C THR A 184 -1.21 -7.47 15.93
N GLU A 185 -0.37 -7.04 14.99
CA GLU A 185 -0.48 -5.78 14.26
C GLU A 185 0.11 -5.92 12.85
N GLY A 186 -0.24 -4.97 11.98
CA GLY A 186 0.21 -4.89 10.60
C GLY A 186 -0.73 -5.55 9.58
N THR A 187 -0.35 -5.46 8.31
CA THR A 187 -0.99 -6.17 7.20
C THR A 187 0.10 -6.84 6.35
N PRO A 188 -0.08 -8.09 5.90
CA PRO A 188 0.97 -8.81 5.17
C PRO A 188 1.44 -8.05 3.92
N GLN A 189 2.74 -7.76 3.83
CA GLN A 189 3.34 -7.16 2.64
C GLN A 189 3.45 -8.23 1.54
N GLY A 190 2.48 -8.26 0.62
CA GLY A 190 2.42 -9.25 -0.46
C GLY A 190 1.01 -9.77 -0.75
N GLY A 191 0.07 -9.53 0.17
CA GLY A 191 -1.36 -9.81 -0.03
C GLY A 191 -1.99 -8.84 -1.05
N PRO A 192 -2.80 -9.32 -2.01
CA PRO A 192 -3.53 -8.46 -2.95
C PRO A 192 -4.47 -7.45 -2.30
N LEU A 193 -4.94 -7.75 -1.08
CA LEU A 193 -5.86 -6.90 -0.33
C LEU A 193 -5.13 -5.78 0.45
N SER A 194 -3.90 -6.04 0.91
CA SER A 194 -3.14 -5.14 1.78
C SER A 194 -3.01 -3.70 1.26
N PRO A 195 -2.75 -3.43 -0.03
CA PRO A 195 -2.64 -2.05 -0.53
C PRO A 195 -3.93 -1.24 -0.37
N LEU A 196 -5.10 -1.87 -0.53
CA LEU A 196 -6.38 -1.20 -0.34
C LEU A 196 -6.61 -0.90 1.14
N LEU A 197 -6.34 -1.86 2.03
CA LEU A 197 -6.46 -1.68 3.49
C LEU A 197 -5.57 -0.52 3.97
N SER A 198 -4.35 -0.44 3.45
CA SER A 198 -3.43 0.66 3.71
C SER A 198 -4.02 2.03 3.33
N ASN A 199 -4.67 2.12 2.17
CA ASN A 199 -5.35 3.36 1.78
C ASN A 199 -6.54 3.69 2.66
N ILE A 200 -7.30 2.70 3.15
CA ILE A 200 -8.43 2.92 4.08
C ILE A 200 -7.94 3.52 5.40
N VAL A 201 -6.78 3.08 5.91
CA VAL A 201 -6.17 3.66 7.12
C VAL A 201 -5.73 5.10 6.87
N LEU A 202 -5.03 5.33 5.76
CA LEU A 202 -4.46 6.64 5.45
C LEU A 202 -5.47 7.65 4.87
N ASP A 203 -6.69 7.22 4.52
CA ASP A 203 -7.76 8.14 4.12
C ASP A 203 -8.13 9.09 5.28
N GLU A 204 -8.04 8.65 6.54
CA GLU A 204 -8.23 9.54 7.69
C GLU A 204 -7.22 10.70 7.71
N LEU A 205 -5.96 10.43 7.32
CA LEU A 205 -4.94 11.46 7.16
C LEU A 205 -5.30 12.40 6.01
N ASP A 206 -5.71 11.85 4.87
CA ASP A 206 -6.09 12.65 3.70
C ASP A 206 -7.25 13.61 4.03
N LYS A 207 -8.30 13.11 4.69
CA LYS A 207 -9.45 13.93 5.10
C LYS A 207 -9.05 15.02 6.08
N GLU A 208 -8.12 14.75 6.99
CA GLU A 208 -7.61 15.77 7.91
C GLU A 208 -6.80 16.84 7.17
N LEU A 209 -5.98 16.45 6.19
CA LEU A 209 -5.23 17.39 5.34
C LEU A 209 -6.17 18.26 4.48
N GLU A 210 -7.20 17.64 3.88
CA GLU A 210 -8.24 18.33 3.11
C GLU A 210 -9.00 19.33 3.98
N LYS A 211 -9.44 18.91 5.17
CA LYS A 211 -10.15 19.76 6.15
C LYS A 211 -9.33 20.98 6.56
N ARG A 212 -8.00 20.84 6.65
CA ARG A 212 -7.06 21.92 6.98
C ARG A 212 -6.67 22.78 5.76
N GLY A 213 -7.16 22.45 4.57
CA GLY A 213 -6.87 23.19 3.34
C GLY A 213 -5.42 23.02 2.85
N HIS A 214 -4.74 21.94 3.23
CA HIS A 214 -3.36 21.69 2.81
C HIS A 214 -3.27 21.23 1.36
N LYS A 215 -2.21 21.63 0.65
CA LYS A 215 -1.86 21.12 -0.68
C LYS A 215 -0.95 19.93 -0.49
N PHE A 216 -1.36 18.74 -0.90
CA PHE A 216 -0.57 17.54 -0.68
C PHE A 216 -0.68 16.56 -1.85
N VAL A 217 0.25 15.62 -1.90
CA VAL A 217 0.15 14.42 -2.73
C VAL A 217 0.54 13.23 -1.88
N ARG A 218 -0.20 12.13 -2.00
CA ARG A 218 0.10 10.87 -1.31
C ARG A 218 0.15 9.71 -2.29
N TYR A 219 1.17 8.88 -2.15
CA TYR A 219 1.30 7.63 -2.86
C TYR A 219 1.66 6.53 -1.87
N ALA A 220 0.67 5.73 -1.49
CA ALA A 220 0.80 4.78 -0.39
C ALA A 220 1.14 5.49 0.94
N ASP A 221 2.24 5.11 1.58
CA ASP A 221 2.80 5.67 2.81
C ASP A 221 3.72 6.88 2.58
N ASP A 222 4.15 7.13 1.35
CA ASP A 222 4.94 8.32 0.95
C ASP A 222 3.98 9.49 0.66
N PHE A 223 4.09 10.58 1.43
CA PHE A 223 3.29 11.78 1.20
C PHE A 223 4.07 13.06 1.40
N HIS A 224 3.69 14.08 0.64
CA HIS A 224 4.33 15.39 0.63
C HIS A 224 3.27 16.47 0.80
N ILE A 225 3.49 17.39 1.73
CA ILE A 225 2.62 18.56 1.95
C ILE A 225 3.37 19.82 1.51
N TYR A 226 2.78 20.59 0.61
CA TYR A 226 3.38 21.78 0.02
C TYR A 226 2.90 23.05 0.74
N VAL A 227 3.86 23.88 1.15
CA VAL A 227 3.63 25.10 1.94
C VAL A 227 4.45 26.26 1.39
N LYS A 228 4.09 27.49 1.79
CA LYS A 228 4.73 28.71 1.27
C LYS A 228 6.03 29.10 2.01
N SER A 229 6.25 28.66 3.24
CA SER A 229 7.44 28.99 4.05
C SER A 229 7.94 27.82 4.90
N SER A 230 9.23 27.82 5.28
CA SER A 230 9.80 26.75 6.13
C SER A 230 9.13 26.72 7.51
N ARG A 231 8.93 27.89 8.14
CA ARG A 231 8.22 28.02 9.41
C ARG A 231 6.80 27.42 9.35
N ALA A 232 6.08 27.61 8.25
CA ALA A 232 4.78 26.97 8.05
C ALA A 232 4.91 25.45 7.92
N GLY A 233 5.95 24.98 7.23
CA GLY A 233 6.26 23.55 7.10
C GLY A 233 6.57 22.88 8.42
N GLU A 234 7.41 23.48 9.27
CA GLU A 234 7.77 22.94 10.58
C GLU A 234 6.53 22.81 11.48
N ARG A 235 5.70 23.86 11.52
CA ARG A 235 4.42 23.84 12.26
C ARG A 235 3.47 22.75 11.75
N VAL A 236 3.37 22.57 10.44
CA VAL A 236 2.55 21.51 9.84
C VAL A 236 3.12 20.13 10.15
N MET A 237 4.43 19.95 10.06
CA MET A 237 5.11 18.69 10.35
C MET A 237 4.82 18.23 11.78
N GLU A 238 4.97 19.11 12.76
CA GLU A 238 4.71 18.80 14.17
C GLU A 238 3.23 18.43 14.42
N SER A 239 2.31 19.24 13.87
CA SER A 239 0.88 19.03 14.04
C SER A 239 0.39 17.73 13.39
N ILE A 240 0.86 17.43 12.18
CA ILE A 240 0.51 16.20 11.46
C ILE A 240 1.19 14.98 12.08
N THR A 241 2.42 15.11 12.58
CA THR A 241 3.06 14.04 13.36
C THR A 241 2.22 13.68 14.59
N THR A 242 1.75 14.68 15.33
CA THR A 242 0.87 14.46 16.49
C THR A 242 -0.44 13.76 16.10
N PHE A 243 -1.03 14.13 14.96
CA PHE A 243 -2.22 13.46 14.45
C PHE A 243 -1.94 11.99 14.09
N ILE A 244 -0.85 11.71 13.37
CA ILE A 244 -0.48 10.35 12.98
C ILE A 244 -0.22 9.47 14.23
N GLU A 245 0.57 9.98 15.18
CA GLU A 245 0.95 9.23 16.38
C GLU A 245 -0.24 9.03 17.34
N LYS A 246 -0.98 10.09 17.67
CA LYS A 246 -2.08 10.00 18.65
C LYS A 246 -3.37 9.51 18.02
N LYS A 247 -3.74 10.04 16.86
CA LYS A 247 -5.02 9.76 16.20
C LYS A 247 -4.97 8.61 15.24
N LEU A 248 -3.84 8.22 14.62
CA LEU A 248 -3.76 7.01 13.79
C LEU A 248 -3.06 5.82 14.47
N ARG A 249 -2.38 6.05 15.61
CA ARG A 249 -1.54 5.05 16.29
C ARG A 249 -0.45 4.48 15.37
N LEU A 250 0.09 5.33 14.50
CA LEU A 250 1.20 5.01 13.60
C LEU A 250 2.43 5.80 14.02
N LYS A 251 3.63 5.35 13.64
CA LYS A 251 4.88 6.02 14.00
C LYS A 251 5.47 6.74 12.79
N VAL A 252 5.91 7.99 12.97
CA VAL A 252 6.61 8.75 11.94
C VAL A 252 8.10 8.44 12.00
N ASN A 253 8.71 8.21 10.85
CA ASN A 253 10.15 8.07 10.72
C ASN A 253 10.81 9.45 10.68
N ARG A 254 11.25 9.92 11.85
CA ARG A 254 11.81 11.27 12.03
C ARG A 254 13.15 11.47 11.30
N GLU A 255 13.92 10.41 11.06
CA GLU A 255 15.19 10.49 10.32
C GLU A 255 14.98 10.74 8.83
N LYS A 256 13.90 10.20 8.27
CA LYS A 256 13.55 10.37 6.85
C LYS A 256 12.61 11.53 6.59
N SER A 257 11.86 11.95 7.59
CA SER A 257 10.93 13.08 7.49
C SER A 257 11.68 14.41 7.62
N ALA A 258 11.37 15.38 6.76
CA ALA A 258 12.03 16.68 6.77
C ALA A 258 11.19 17.78 6.12
N VAL A 259 11.44 19.02 6.55
CA VAL A 259 10.99 20.23 5.85
C VAL A 259 12.14 20.77 5.03
N ASP A 260 12.01 20.77 3.71
CA ASP A 260 13.05 21.31 2.83
C ASP A 260 12.45 21.84 1.51
N ARG A 261 13.32 22.24 0.60
CA ARG A 261 12.95 22.65 -0.74
C ARG A 261 12.60 21.45 -1.61
N PRO A 262 11.54 21.52 -2.44
CA PRO A 262 11.14 20.41 -3.30
C PRO A 262 12.24 19.87 -4.23
N TRP A 263 13.16 20.73 -4.70
CA TRP A 263 14.28 20.32 -5.56
C TRP A 263 15.44 19.65 -4.82
N LYS A 264 15.41 19.62 -3.48
CA LYS A 264 16.36 18.87 -2.64
C LYS A 264 15.79 17.54 -2.14
N ARG A 265 14.49 17.32 -2.32
CA ARG A 265 13.79 16.09 -1.96
C ARG A 265 13.44 15.27 -3.20
N LYS A 266 13.12 13.99 -2.98
CA LYS A 266 12.74 13.03 -4.02
C LYS A 266 11.30 12.60 -3.79
N LEU A 267 10.50 12.66 -4.85
CA LEU A 267 9.14 12.13 -4.87
C LEU A 267 9.06 11.07 -5.97
N LEU A 268 8.79 9.81 -5.59
CA LEU A 268 8.54 8.71 -6.53
C LEU A 268 9.62 8.52 -7.62
N GLY A 269 10.88 8.76 -7.27
CA GLY A 269 12.03 8.64 -8.18
C GLY A 269 12.35 9.90 -8.99
N PHE A 270 11.55 10.96 -8.84
CA PHE A 270 11.75 12.26 -9.46
C PHE A 270 12.16 13.32 -8.44
N SER A 271 12.65 14.44 -8.93
CA SER A 271 12.84 15.69 -8.19
C SER A 271 12.48 16.87 -9.08
N PHE A 272 12.66 18.09 -8.60
CA PHE A 272 12.27 19.31 -9.31
C PHE A 272 13.49 20.22 -9.56
N THR A 273 13.37 21.16 -10.49
CA THR A 273 14.36 22.22 -10.68
C THR A 273 14.03 23.45 -9.82
N TRP A 274 15.03 24.30 -9.55
CA TRP A 274 14.88 25.51 -8.74
C TRP A 274 14.15 26.67 -9.44
N ASN A 275 13.87 26.57 -10.75
CA ASN A 275 13.27 27.68 -11.50
C ASN A 275 11.96 28.14 -10.82
N LYS A 276 11.85 29.46 -10.55
CA LYS A 276 10.71 30.04 -9.84
C LYS A 276 9.45 30.11 -10.69
N LYS A 277 9.58 30.42 -11.99
CA LYS A 277 8.44 30.64 -12.90
C LYS A 277 7.98 29.35 -13.56
N GLN A 278 8.90 28.44 -13.86
CA GLN A 278 8.62 27.19 -14.57
C GLN A 278 9.44 26.04 -13.97
N PRO A 279 9.05 25.50 -12.81
CA PRO A 279 9.73 24.34 -12.23
C PRO A 279 9.56 23.13 -13.16
N LYS A 280 10.68 22.52 -13.56
CA LYS A 280 10.69 21.32 -14.40
C LYS A 280 10.85 20.07 -13.54
N ILE A 281 10.28 18.96 -14.00
CA ILE A 281 10.50 17.63 -13.40
C ILE A 281 11.85 17.10 -13.91
N ARG A 282 12.68 16.60 -13.01
CA ARG A 282 13.96 15.95 -13.33
C ARG A 282 14.04 14.59 -12.63
N LEU A 283 14.98 13.75 -13.07
CA LEU A 283 15.28 12.50 -12.35
C LEU A 283 15.98 12.81 -11.03
N ALA A 284 15.62 12.07 -9.97
CA ALA A 284 16.37 12.10 -8.72
C ALA A 284 17.75 11.45 -8.91
N GLU A 285 18.74 11.89 -8.14
CA GLU A 285 20.13 11.42 -8.29
C GLU A 285 20.26 9.92 -8.05
N GLU A 286 19.53 9.37 -7.08
CA GLU A 286 19.56 7.94 -6.78
C GLU A 286 18.89 7.11 -7.88
N THR A 287 17.95 7.69 -8.63
CA THR A 287 17.37 7.04 -9.82
C THR A 287 18.41 6.94 -10.92
N ILE A 288 19.18 8.00 -11.16
CA ILE A 288 20.28 8.00 -12.14
C ILE A 288 21.39 7.02 -11.73
N LYS A 289 21.78 7.02 -10.44
CA LYS A 289 22.78 6.08 -9.91
C LYS A 289 22.33 4.63 -10.10
N ARG A 290 21.07 4.31 -9.78
CA ARG A 290 20.50 2.96 -9.97
C ARG A 290 20.45 2.55 -11.44
N PHE A 291 20.04 3.45 -12.34
CA PHE A 291 20.05 3.21 -13.78
C PHE A 291 21.47 2.88 -14.26
N LYS A 292 22.46 3.72 -13.94
CA LYS A 292 23.87 3.49 -14.32
C LYS A 292 24.41 2.17 -13.77
N ALA A 293 24.11 1.83 -12.51
CA ALA A 293 24.53 0.57 -11.90
C ALA A 293 23.94 -0.64 -12.64
N ARG A 294 22.65 -0.58 -12.99
CA ARG A 294 22.00 -1.67 -13.73
C ARG A 294 22.56 -1.83 -15.14
N ILE A 295 22.83 -0.74 -15.86
CA ILE A 295 23.45 -0.80 -17.18
C ILE A 295 24.83 -1.47 -17.08
N ARG A 296 25.68 -1.05 -16.13
CA ARG A 296 26.99 -1.68 -15.92
C ARG A 296 26.89 -3.17 -15.64
N GLN A 297 25.90 -3.61 -14.85
CA GLN A 297 25.69 -5.03 -14.58
C GLN A 297 25.29 -5.80 -15.84
N LEU A 298 24.44 -5.23 -16.68
CA LEU A 298 23.97 -5.86 -17.92
C LEU A 298 25.05 -5.89 -19.00
N THR A 299 25.91 -4.87 -19.05
CA THR A 299 26.99 -4.74 -20.05
C THR A 299 28.34 -5.24 -19.53
N SER A 300 28.40 -5.72 -18.29
CA SER A 300 29.61 -6.34 -17.74
C SER A 300 29.92 -7.56 -18.59
N ARG A 301 31.07 -7.55 -19.27
CA ARG A 301 31.60 -8.77 -19.87
C ARG A 301 31.92 -9.71 -18.71
N LYS A 302 31.13 -10.77 -18.56
CA LYS A 302 31.54 -11.95 -17.81
C LYS A 302 32.50 -12.76 -18.68
#